data_AF-A0A177ANW1-F1
#
_entry.id   AF-A0A177ANW1-F1
#
_cell.length_a   1.000
_cell.length_b   1.000
_cell.length_c   1.000
_cell.angle_alpha   90.00
_cell.angle_beta   90.00
_cell.angle_gamma   90.00
#
_symmetry.space_group_name_H-M   'P 1'
#
loop_
_entity.id
_entity.type
_entity.pdbx_description
1 polymer ?
#
loop_
_entity_poly.entity_id
_entity_poly.type
_entity_poly.pdbx_seq_one_letter_code
_entity_poly.pdbx_strand_id
1 'polypeptide(L)'
;RASNLCGINNSLYTKLKENNTNLILLKCICHFLNLCCLRAFDDLPIDIDSIIRNTYSFFHRSSLRTSEYANLFKLVHRRYPYKFIPISTRWLVRGKAINVIITQWSTLKDYFKLCISNRSNFSVAENLVSLYNHMNFAYLLFLKPILFEFDERFHEPQVLI
;
A
#
# COMPACT_ATOMS: atom_id res chain seq x y z
N ARG A 1 4.25 -21.85 5.77
CA ARG A 1 4.33 -20.62 6.61
C ARG A 1 5.74 -20.51 7.18
N ALA A 2 6.28 -19.30 7.36
CA ALA A 2 7.66 -19.10 7.84
C ALA A 2 7.95 -19.80 9.18
N SER A 3 6.93 -19.99 10.02
CA SER A 3 6.99 -20.74 11.28
C SER A 3 7.46 -22.20 11.12
N ASN A 4 7.16 -22.86 10.01
CA ASN A 4 7.55 -24.26 9.81
C ASN A 4 9.05 -24.39 9.46
N LEU A 5 9.63 -23.34 8.89
CA LEU A 5 11.06 -23.30 8.51
C LEU A 5 11.92 -22.76 9.65
N CYS A 6 11.49 -21.64 10.25
CA CYS A 6 12.29 -20.85 11.19
C CYS A 6 11.56 -20.56 12.52
N GLY A 7 10.51 -21.31 12.84
CA GLY A 7 9.77 -21.16 14.09
C GLY A 7 10.58 -21.59 15.31
N ILE A 8 10.15 -21.10 16.48
CA ILE A 8 10.82 -21.33 17.76
C ILE A 8 10.70 -22.80 18.19
N ASN A 9 9.57 -23.45 17.86
CA ASN A 9 9.26 -24.82 18.26
C ASN A 9 9.02 -25.69 17.03
N ASN A 10 9.60 -26.90 17.00
CA ASN A 10 9.36 -27.94 15.99
C ASN A 10 9.44 -27.45 14.54
N SER A 11 10.39 -26.55 14.26
CA SER A 11 10.66 -26.07 12.91
C SER A 11 11.80 -26.87 12.26
N LEU A 12 11.95 -26.73 10.94
CA LEU A 12 13.10 -27.29 10.23
C LEU A 12 14.41 -26.82 10.87
N TYR A 13 14.53 -25.53 11.20
CA TYR A 13 15.70 -24.98 11.87
C TYR A 13 15.97 -25.67 13.22
N THR A 14 14.96 -25.82 14.09
CA THR A 14 15.18 -26.43 15.42
C THR A 14 15.66 -27.87 15.30
N LYS A 15 15.08 -28.65 14.36
CA LYS A 15 15.50 -30.03 14.09
C LYS A 15 16.91 -30.12 13.50
N LEU A 16 17.29 -29.19 12.62
CA LEU A 16 18.65 -29.17 12.06
C LEU A 16 19.70 -28.73 13.09
N LYS A 17 19.32 -27.84 14.02
CA LYS A 17 20.19 -27.35 15.11
C LYS A 17 20.48 -28.44 16.15
N GLU A 18 19.56 -29.37 16.38
CA GLU A 18 19.77 -30.56 17.21
C GLU A 18 20.94 -31.41 16.69
N ASN A 19 21.05 -31.56 15.36
CA ASN A 19 22.12 -32.36 14.74
C ASN A 19 23.41 -31.56 14.48
N ASN A 20 23.34 -30.24 14.41
CA ASN A 20 24.49 -29.38 14.19
C ASN A 20 24.36 -28.08 15.00
N THR A 21 25.06 -28.03 16.14
CA THR A 21 25.06 -26.88 17.04
C THR A 21 25.73 -25.64 16.45
N ASN A 22 26.50 -25.76 15.36
CA ASN A 22 27.13 -24.63 14.67
C ASN A 22 26.23 -23.95 13.62
N LEU A 23 25.01 -24.46 13.40
CA LEU A 23 24.08 -23.92 12.41
C LEU A 23 23.62 -22.49 12.79
N ILE A 24 23.77 -21.51 11.88
CA ILE A 24 23.32 -20.13 12.10
C ILE A 24 22.03 -19.88 11.31
N LEU A 25 21.00 -19.34 11.96
CA LEU A 25 19.77 -18.94 11.29
C LEU A 25 19.87 -17.53 10.73
N LEU A 26 19.93 -17.41 9.41
CA LEU A 26 19.74 -16.14 8.70
C LEU A 26 18.29 -16.03 8.25
N LYS A 27 17.53 -15.10 8.84
CA LYS A 27 16.15 -14.82 8.41
C LYS A 27 16.16 -14.04 7.09
N CYS A 28 15.13 -14.24 6.28
CA CYS A 28 14.95 -13.49 5.04
C CYS A 28 14.88 -11.98 5.34
N ILE A 29 15.78 -11.21 4.74
CA ILE A 29 15.86 -9.75 4.88
C ILE A 29 14.53 -9.10 4.48
N CYS A 30 13.89 -9.56 3.40
CA CYS A 30 12.59 -9.03 2.96
C CYS A 30 11.49 -9.23 4.02
N HIS A 31 11.50 -10.35 4.75
CA HIS A 31 10.53 -10.58 5.82
C HIS A 31 10.82 -9.67 7.03
N PHE A 32 12.08 -9.52 7.41
CA PHE A 32 12.49 -8.63 8.49
C PHE A 32 12.13 -7.17 8.18
N LEU A 33 12.45 -6.68 6.98
CA LEU A 33 12.10 -5.33 6.55
C LEU A 33 10.60 -5.12 6.47
N ASN A 34 9.84 -6.10 6.01
CA ASN A 34 8.38 -6.04 6.04
C ASN A 34 7.87 -5.86 7.48
N LEU A 35 8.44 -6.54 8.47
CA LEU A 35 8.07 -6.34 9.89
C LEU A 35 8.47 -4.96 10.40
N CYS A 36 9.68 -4.48 10.11
CA CYS A 36 10.13 -3.14 10.48
C CYS A 36 9.20 -2.06 9.89
N CYS A 37 8.85 -2.19 8.61
CA CYS A 37 7.94 -1.26 7.98
C CYS A 37 6.55 -1.35 8.58
N LEU A 38 5.97 -2.55 8.76
CA LEU A 38 4.67 -2.68 9.43
C LEU A 38 4.66 -1.95 10.77
N ARG A 39 5.73 -2.09 11.57
CA ARG A 39 5.84 -1.41 12.86
C ARG A 39 5.99 0.11 12.73
N ALA A 40 6.84 0.60 11.83
CA ALA A 40 7.01 2.04 11.59
C ALA A 40 5.71 2.70 11.10
N PHE A 41 4.83 1.93 10.46
CA PHE A 41 3.54 2.41 10.00
C PHE A 41 2.45 2.40 11.06
N ASP A 42 2.60 1.62 12.13
CA ASP A 42 1.76 1.77 13.32
C ASP A 42 1.95 3.17 13.94
N ASP A 43 3.12 3.79 13.74
CA ASP A 43 3.45 5.13 14.24
C ASP A 43 3.03 6.25 13.26
N LEU A 44 2.49 5.92 12.08
CA LEU A 44 2.01 6.92 11.15
C LEU A 44 0.66 7.53 11.54
N PRO A 45 0.35 8.75 11.10
CA PRO A 45 -0.99 9.32 11.24
C PRO A 45 -2.04 8.39 10.63
N ILE A 46 -3.10 8.10 11.41
CA ILE A 46 -4.22 7.23 11.04
C ILE A 46 -4.81 7.63 9.68
N ASP A 47 -4.83 8.93 9.37
CA ASP A 47 -5.32 9.50 8.12
C ASP A 47 -4.64 8.93 6.88
N ILE A 48 -3.33 8.67 6.93
CA ILE A 48 -2.56 8.19 5.77
C ILE A 48 -2.98 6.77 5.39
N ASP A 49 -3.07 5.91 6.38
CA ASP A 49 -3.50 4.54 6.19
C ASP A 49 -4.99 4.47 5.77
N SER A 50 -5.81 5.35 6.35
CA SER A 50 -7.22 5.55 5.98
C SER A 50 -7.36 5.96 4.51
N ILE A 51 -6.55 6.91 4.01
CA ILE A 51 -6.55 7.32 2.60
C ILE A 51 -6.34 6.12 1.68
N ILE A 52 -5.32 5.30 1.94
CA ILE A 52 -4.98 4.19 1.02
C ILE A 52 -6.08 3.13 1.05
N ARG A 53 -6.56 2.72 2.24
CA ARG A 53 -7.59 1.69 2.38
C ARG A 53 -8.95 2.14 1.86
N ASN A 54 -9.37 3.36 2.18
CA ASN A 54 -10.68 3.86 1.81
C ASN A 54 -10.75 4.17 0.32
N THR A 55 -9.68 4.72 -0.27
CA THR A 55 -9.62 4.94 -1.72
C THR A 55 -9.73 3.61 -2.48
N TYR A 56 -8.92 2.61 -2.11
CA TYR A 56 -9.03 1.28 -2.74
C TYR A 56 -10.42 0.69 -2.58
N SER A 57 -10.95 0.68 -1.35
CA SER A 57 -12.26 0.10 -1.04
C SER A 57 -13.40 0.80 -1.79
N PHE A 58 -13.30 2.12 -1.99
CA PHE A 58 -14.28 2.90 -2.74
C PHE A 58 -14.38 2.38 -4.18
N PHE A 59 -13.28 2.24 -4.89
CA PHE A 59 -13.33 1.74 -6.27
C PHE A 59 -13.60 0.23 -6.36
N HIS A 60 -13.02 -0.55 -5.46
CA HIS A 60 -13.17 -2.01 -5.48
C HIS A 60 -14.62 -2.48 -5.32
N ARG A 61 -15.43 -1.76 -4.52
CA ARG A 61 -16.84 -2.12 -4.27
C ARG A 61 -17.79 -1.78 -5.42
N SER A 62 -17.35 -1.08 -6.47
CA SER A 62 -18.23 -0.69 -7.57
C SER A 62 -17.48 -0.57 -8.90
N SER A 63 -17.81 -1.45 -9.83
CA SER A 63 -17.35 -1.38 -11.23
C SER A 63 -17.87 -0.12 -11.92
N LEU A 64 -19.08 0.35 -11.60
CA LEU A 64 -19.64 1.60 -12.10
C LEU A 64 -18.75 2.79 -11.71
N ARG A 65 -18.41 2.94 -10.43
CA ARG A 65 -17.52 4.02 -9.97
C ARG A 65 -16.15 3.98 -10.63
N THR A 66 -15.64 2.77 -10.87
CA THR A 66 -14.36 2.57 -11.55
C THR A 66 -14.44 3.04 -13.02
N SER A 67 -15.54 2.73 -13.71
CA SER A 67 -15.80 3.17 -15.08
C SER A 67 -16.01 4.68 -15.18
N GLU A 68 -16.83 5.26 -14.31
CA GLU A 68 -17.09 6.71 -14.24
C GLU A 68 -15.80 7.51 -14.01
N TYR A 69 -15.00 7.09 -13.03
CA TYR A 69 -13.70 7.69 -12.78
C TYR A 69 -12.74 7.54 -13.96
N ALA A 70 -12.70 6.37 -14.61
CA ALA A 70 -11.86 6.18 -15.80
C ALA A 70 -12.25 7.10 -16.95
N ASN A 71 -13.55 7.35 -17.14
CA ASN A 71 -14.05 8.30 -18.15
C ASN A 71 -13.66 9.73 -17.81
N LEU A 72 -13.86 10.16 -16.57
CA LEU A 72 -13.42 11.48 -16.09
C LEU A 72 -11.91 11.66 -16.28
N PHE A 73 -11.12 10.67 -15.87
CA PHE A 73 -9.68 10.72 -15.96
C PHE A 73 -9.20 10.79 -17.42
N LYS A 74 -9.82 10.03 -18.32
CA LYS A 74 -9.52 10.07 -19.76
C LYS A 74 -9.88 11.41 -20.39
N LEU A 75 -10.97 12.05 -19.94
CA LEU A 75 -11.38 13.38 -20.41
C LEU A 75 -10.35 14.46 -20.01
N VAL A 76 -9.87 14.41 -18.77
CA VAL A 76 -8.92 15.41 -18.23
C VAL A 76 -7.48 15.18 -18.71
N HIS A 77 -7.00 13.94 -18.69
CA HIS A 77 -5.58 13.61 -18.90
C HIS A 77 -5.27 12.97 -20.26
N ARG A 78 -6.28 12.71 -21.09
CA ARG A 78 -6.16 12.03 -22.39
C ARG A 78 -5.48 10.65 -22.33
N ARG A 79 -5.50 10.00 -21.16
CA ARG A 79 -4.96 8.65 -20.89
C ARG A 79 -5.80 7.93 -19.87
N TYR A 80 -5.58 6.62 -19.69
CA TYR A 80 -6.25 5.85 -18.66
C TYR A 80 -5.62 6.08 -17.26
N PRO A 81 -6.43 5.96 -16.18
CA PRO A 81 -5.93 6.05 -14.81
C PRO A 81 -5.00 4.87 -14.47
N TYR A 82 -4.14 5.06 -13.48
CA TYR A 82 -3.38 3.95 -12.92
C TYR A 82 -4.32 3.03 -12.11
N LYS A 83 -4.13 1.72 -12.25
CA LYS A 83 -4.93 0.72 -11.54
C LYS A 83 -4.70 0.83 -10.04
N PHE A 84 -5.80 0.89 -9.27
CA PHE A 84 -5.72 0.84 -7.81
C PHE A 84 -5.16 -0.49 -7.34
N ILE A 85 -4.24 -0.44 -6.38
CA ILE A 85 -3.50 -1.59 -5.90
C ILE A 85 -4.12 -2.06 -4.58
N PRO A 86 -4.53 -3.33 -4.46
CA PRO A 86 -4.99 -3.88 -3.19
C PRO A 86 -3.86 -3.87 -2.18
N ILE A 87 -4.13 -3.33 -0.99
CA ILE A 87 -3.21 -3.45 0.13
C ILE A 87 -3.33 -4.88 0.68
N SER A 88 -2.29 -5.68 0.51
CA SER A 88 -2.16 -6.97 1.21
C SER A 88 -1.49 -6.78 2.58
N THR A 89 -1.37 -7.85 3.37
CA THR A 89 -0.58 -7.85 4.63
C THR A 89 0.91 -7.57 4.42
N ARG A 90 1.39 -7.53 3.18
CA ARG A 90 2.76 -7.17 2.83
C ARG A 90 2.88 -5.68 2.57
N TRP A 91 3.74 -5.05 3.36
CA TRP A 91 3.95 -3.61 3.37
C TRP A 91 4.56 -3.08 2.06
N LEU A 92 5.44 -3.84 1.41
CA LEU A 92 6.14 -3.52 0.15
C LEU A 92 5.21 -3.26 -1.06
N VAL A 93 3.90 -3.37 -0.88
CA VAL A 93 2.91 -3.05 -1.93
C VAL A 93 2.35 -1.63 -1.75
N ARG A 94 2.53 -1.04 -0.57
CA ARG A 94 1.93 0.25 -0.22
C ARG A 94 2.68 1.43 -0.81
N GLY A 95 3.99 1.35 -1.05
CA GLY A 95 4.71 2.39 -1.79
C GLY A 95 4.12 2.57 -3.19
N LYS A 96 3.91 1.47 -3.91
CA LYS A 96 3.16 1.47 -5.19
C LYS A 96 1.75 2.05 -5.05
N ALA A 97 0.99 1.66 -4.02
CA ALA A 97 -0.37 2.18 -3.82
C ALA A 97 -0.39 3.70 -3.55
N ILE A 98 0.54 4.19 -2.73
CA ILE A 98 0.74 5.62 -2.46
C ILE A 98 1.12 6.35 -3.75
N ASN A 99 2.02 5.80 -4.56
CA ASN A 99 2.39 6.42 -5.83
C ASN A 99 1.20 6.53 -6.80
N VAL A 100 0.34 5.51 -6.87
CA VAL A 100 -0.91 5.53 -7.65
C VAL A 100 -1.86 6.63 -7.17
N ILE A 101 -1.97 6.84 -5.86
CA ILE A 101 -2.81 7.89 -5.27
C ILE A 101 -2.24 9.27 -5.54
N ILE A 102 -0.95 9.49 -5.28
CA ILE A 102 -0.26 10.78 -5.50
C ILE A 102 -0.39 11.21 -6.97
N THR A 103 -0.15 10.30 -7.90
CA THR A 103 -0.14 10.60 -9.34
C THR A 103 -1.52 10.99 -9.89
N GLN A 104 -2.58 10.68 -9.14
CA GLN A 104 -3.96 10.91 -9.54
C GLN A 104 -4.72 11.80 -8.55
N TRP A 105 -4.01 12.45 -7.63
CA TRP A 105 -4.55 13.10 -6.44
C TRP A 105 -5.65 14.13 -6.73
N SER A 106 -5.39 15.05 -7.66
CA SER A 106 -6.34 16.12 -8.01
C SER A 106 -7.63 15.55 -8.59
N THR A 107 -7.53 14.66 -9.58
CA THR A 107 -8.70 14.07 -10.24
C THR A 107 -9.49 13.14 -9.31
N LEU A 108 -8.82 12.43 -8.40
CA LEU A 108 -9.50 11.67 -7.34
C LEU A 108 -10.33 12.60 -6.46
N LYS A 109 -9.73 13.70 -6.00
CA LYS A 109 -10.42 14.69 -5.16
C LYS A 109 -11.62 15.32 -5.89
N ASP A 110 -11.47 15.64 -7.16
CA ASP A 110 -12.56 16.20 -7.97
C ASP A 110 -13.68 15.19 -8.19
N TYR A 111 -13.32 13.92 -8.44
CA TYR A 111 -14.29 12.84 -8.57
C TYR A 111 -15.11 12.65 -7.28
N PHE A 112 -14.46 12.65 -6.11
CA PHE A 112 -15.19 12.54 -4.85
C PHE A 112 -16.13 13.72 -4.61
N LYS A 113 -15.74 14.95 -4.98
CA LYS A 113 -16.65 16.12 -4.93
C LYS A 113 -17.84 15.98 -5.87
N LEU A 114 -17.66 15.39 -7.05
CA LEU A 114 -18.76 15.07 -7.97
C LEU A 114 -19.71 14.03 -7.36
N CYS A 115 -19.18 12.99 -6.71
CA CYS A 115 -20.00 12.01 -6.00
C CYS A 115 -20.85 12.66 -4.89
N ILE A 116 -20.28 13.58 -4.11
CA ILE A 116 -20.99 14.38 -3.10
C ILE A 116 -22.12 15.19 -3.75
N SER A 117 -21.82 15.90 -4.83
CA SER A 117 -22.79 16.75 -5.55
C SER A 117 -23.97 15.93 -6.11
N ASN A 118 -23.69 14.73 -6.61
CA ASN A 118 -24.69 13.81 -7.14
C ASN A 118 -25.37 12.95 -6.06
N ARG A 119 -25.07 13.18 -4.77
CA ARG A 119 -25.53 12.38 -3.61
C ARG A 119 -25.27 10.88 -3.72
N SER A 120 -24.30 10.46 -4.54
CA SER A 120 -23.90 9.06 -4.70
C SER A 120 -22.83 8.70 -3.68
N ASN A 121 -23.07 7.70 -2.83
CA ASN A 121 -22.12 7.26 -1.79
C ASN A 121 -21.61 8.43 -0.91
N PHE A 122 -22.51 9.38 -0.65
CA PHE A 122 -22.24 10.70 -0.07
C PHE A 122 -21.33 10.65 1.17
N SER A 123 -21.70 9.89 2.20
CA SER A 123 -20.94 9.79 3.46
C SER A 123 -19.49 9.31 3.25
N VAL A 124 -19.27 8.33 2.37
CA VAL A 124 -17.91 7.82 2.11
C VAL A 124 -17.11 8.82 1.28
N ALA A 125 -17.76 9.48 0.32
CA ALA A 125 -17.12 10.51 -0.49
C ALA A 125 -16.74 11.75 0.33
N GLU A 126 -17.58 12.19 1.27
CA GLU A 126 -17.26 13.28 2.21
C GLU A 126 -16.05 12.98 3.07
N ASN A 127 -16.00 11.77 3.66
CA ASN A 127 -14.84 11.34 4.43
C ASN A 127 -13.56 11.30 3.58
N LEU A 128 -13.64 10.83 2.32
CA LEU A 128 -12.50 10.85 1.42
C LEU A 128 -12.08 12.29 1.07
N VAL A 129 -13.01 13.21 0.83
CA VAL A 129 -12.67 14.61 0.53
C VAL A 129 -11.97 15.30 1.72
N SER A 130 -12.39 15.02 2.96
CA SER A 130 -11.73 15.58 4.15
C SER A 130 -10.31 15.05 4.34
N LEU A 131 -10.08 13.76 4.03
CA LEU A 131 -8.77 13.13 4.04
C LEU A 131 -7.85 13.67 2.92
N TYR A 132 -8.40 14.02 1.75
CA TYR A 132 -7.65 14.55 0.60
C TYR A 132 -7.30 16.05 0.76
N ASN A 133 -6.72 16.42 1.90
CA ASN A 133 -6.26 17.77 2.23
C ASN A 133 -4.76 17.98 1.92
N HIS A 134 -4.30 19.23 1.99
CA HIS A 134 -2.92 19.59 1.62
C HIS A 134 -1.88 19.03 2.59
N MET A 135 -2.21 18.90 3.88
CA MET A 135 -1.30 18.34 4.88
C MET A 135 -1.04 16.85 4.61
N ASN A 136 -2.10 16.08 4.38
CA ASN A 136 -1.99 14.66 4.04
C ASN A 136 -1.29 14.45 2.70
N PHE A 137 -1.52 15.34 1.72
CA PHE A 137 -0.79 15.28 0.45
C PHE A 137 0.72 15.52 0.65
N ALA A 138 1.10 16.54 1.42
CA ALA A 138 2.49 16.81 1.75
C ALA A 138 3.14 15.63 2.47
N TYR A 139 2.41 14.98 3.39
CA TYR A 139 2.87 13.78 4.08
C TYR A 139 3.11 12.62 3.12
N LEU A 140 2.20 12.36 2.20
CA LEU A 140 2.36 11.32 1.17
C LEU A 140 3.54 11.61 0.25
N LEU A 141 3.77 12.87 -0.13
CA LEU A 141 4.94 13.28 -0.90
C LEU A 141 6.24 13.04 -0.14
N PHE A 142 6.26 13.31 1.17
CA PHE A 142 7.40 13.02 2.05
C PHE A 142 7.68 11.51 2.14
N LEU A 143 6.64 10.68 2.29
CA LEU A 143 6.79 9.22 2.38
C LEU A 143 7.22 8.58 1.06
N LYS A 144 6.85 9.16 -0.08
CA LYS A 144 7.06 8.57 -1.41
C LYS A 144 8.52 8.13 -1.67
N PRO A 145 9.55 8.99 -1.53
CA PRO A 145 10.94 8.57 -1.79
C PRO A 145 11.41 7.48 -0.82
N ILE A 146 11.02 7.56 0.45
CA ILE A 146 11.38 6.56 1.47
C ILE A 146 10.83 5.20 1.07
N LEU A 147 9.55 5.14 0.70
CA LEU A 147 8.90 3.88 0.33
C LEU A 147 9.38 3.32 -1.00
N PHE A 148 9.73 4.20 -1.94
CA PHE A 148 10.30 3.79 -3.21
C PHE A 148 11.64 3.06 -3.02
N GLU A 149 12.48 3.54 -2.09
CA GLU A 149 13.75 2.90 -1.74
C GLU A 149 13.56 1.45 -1.24
N PHE A 150 12.52 1.22 -0.44
CA PHE A 150 12.17 -0.13 0.05
C PHE A 150 11.44 -0.98 -1.01
N ASP A 151 10.72 -0.38 -1.95
CA ASP A 151 10.03 -1.14 -3.00
C ASP A 151 11.01 -1.58 -4.11
N GLU A 152 11.95 -0.74 -4.55
CA GLU A 152 12.91 -1.09 -5.63
C GLU A 152 13.97 -2.08 -5.17
N ARG A 153 14.64 -1.81 -4.04
CA ARG A 153 15.78 -2.61 -3.57
C ARG A 153 15.44 -4.07 -3.23
N PHE A 154 14.15 -4.39 -3.05
CA PHE A 154 13.68 -5.70 -2.60
C PHE A 154 12.69 -6.38 -3.56
N HIS A 155 12.39 -5.75 -4.71
CA HIS A 155 11.65 -6.39 -5.82
C HIS A 155 12.55 -6.88 -6.96
N GLU A 156 13.80 -6.42 -7.06
CA GLU A 156 14.79 -7.15 -7.85
C GLU A 156 15.18 -8.42 -7.09
N PRO A 157 15.09 -9.61 -7.70
CA PRO A 157 15.74 -10.76 -7.12
C PRO A 157 17.24 -10.42 -7.15
N GLN A 158 17.80 -10.11 -5.98
CA GLN A 158 19.24 -10.18 -5.78
C GLN A 158 19.64 -11.66 -5.92
N VAL A 159 19.70 -12.12 -7.17
CA VAL A 159 20.49 -13.28 -7.57
C VAL A 159 21.92 -12.78 -7.62
N LEU A 160 22.50 -12.64 -6.44
CA LEU A 160 23.94 -12.62 -6.26
C LEU A 160 24.26 -13.71 -5.25
N ILE A 161 24.10 -14.97 -5.70
CA ILE A 161 25.05 -16.08 -5.52
C ILE A 161 24.95 -16.95 -6.77
#